data_AF-A0A6C0E3C2-F1
#
_entry.id   AF-A0A6C0E3C2-F1
#
_cell.length_a   1.000
_cell.length_b   1.000
_cell.length_c   1.000
_cell.angle_alpha   90.00
_cell.angle_beta   90.00
_cell.angle_gamma   90.00
#
_symmetry.space_group_name_H-M   'P 1'
#
loop_
_entity.id
_entity.type
_entity.pdbx_description
1 polymer ?
#
loop_
_entity_poly.entity_id
_entity_poly.type
_entity_poly.pdbx_seq_one_letter_code
_entity_poly.pdbx_strand_id
1 'polypeptide(L)'
;MVEENEYRLPLLDKLTDNKLHLDSYNEDHLVKVICYHIHANEAYPFIQVMLYNNGSSLSLPCLDRSTSTITDTLINEISFALDLQRETDKCKIKPQGFLDGEDSVRYFFVDLSALSTITGVFLQNDTSIWFGLLSELVNNKMIYSLSVNKDVCDFFYNHYDLFILHNPSTGLKYPLPDVVYYGSHFKITEFQNEFGINKQKRKLGEYFYYTYALEDAIEEGVKDNQEYVASIFMGGGINRVALLVDNMIYLNEEEIDKQDDCETYISGLMEVHDSIFVCSKHKSFILMKDIHRQVSLSYHKIEDTVVSRDSWWLYTVD
;
A
#
# COMPACT_ATOMS: atom_id res chain seq x y z
N MET A 1 -23.14 17.04 8.60
CA MET A 1 -23.70 16.05 7.65
C MET A 1 -22.56 15.68 6.72
N VAL A 2 -21.97 14.52 6.93
CA VAL A 2 -20.99 13.95 6.00
C VAL A 2 -21.85 13.29 4.92
N GLU A 3 -21.74 13.75 3.68
CA GLU A 3 -22.44 13.13 2.55
C GLU A 3 -22.03 11.65 2.48
N GLU A 4 -23.00 10.75 2.54
CA GLU A 4 -22.75 9.31 2.42
C GLU A 4 -22.22 9.01 1.01
N ASN A 5 -20.97 8.53 0.98
CA ASN A 5 -20.32 7.75 -0.08
C ASN A 5 -20.32 8.36 -1.49
N GLU A 6 -19.44 9.33 -1.72
CA GLU A 6 -19.11 9.83 -3.07
C GLU A 6 -18.36 8.80 -3.94
N TYR A 7 -18.02 7.64 -3.40
CA TYR A 7 -17.18 6.65 -4.07
C TYR A 7 -17.85 5.28 -4.08
N ARG A 8 -17.84 4.63 -5.25
CA ARG A 8 -18.42 3.30 -5.42
C ARG A 8 -17.43 2.35 -6.08
N LEU A 9 -17.43 1.14 -5.55
CA LEU A 9 -16.75 -0.01 -6.12
C LEU A 9 -17.70 -0.72 -7.10
N PRO A 10 -17.34 -0.89 -8.38
CA PRO A 10 -18.13 -1.69 -9.32
C PRO A 10 -18.38 -3.12 -8.81
N LEU A 11 -17.45 -3.65 -8.02
CA LEU A 11 -17.58 -4.91 -7.31
C LEU A 11 -18.91 -5.05 -6.55
N LEU A 12 -19.34 -3.99 -5.84
CA LEU A 12 -20.51 -4.05 -4.96
C LEU A 12 -21.79 -4.38 -5.73
N ASP A 13 -21.85 -4.01 -7.00
CA ASP A 13 -23.00 -4.25 -7.87
C ASP A 13 -23.08 -5.69 -8.35
N LYS A 14 -21.97 -6.42 -8.26
CA LYS A 14 -21.86 -7.83 -8.63
C LYS A 14 -21.99 -8.77 -7.43
N LEU A 15 -21.97 -8.25 -6.20
CA LEU A 15 -22.08 -9.07 -5.01
C LEU A 15 -23.50 -9.62 -4.87
N THR A 16 -23.58 -10.89 -4.48
CA THR A 16 -24.86 -11.47 -4.07
C THR A 16 -25.22 -10.90 -2.70
N ASP A 17 -26.23 -10.03 -2.66
CA ASP A 17 -26.72 -9.43 -1.42
C ASP A 17 -27.53 -10.47 -0.64
N ASN A 18 -26.98 -10.93 0.48
CA ASN A 18 -27.67 -11.89 1.32
C ASN A 18 -27.20 -11.80 2.77
N LYS A 19 -27.48 -10.67 3.43
CA LYS A 19 -27.38 -10.54 4.89
C LYS A 19 -28.10 -11.67 5.66
N LEU A 20 -29.09 -12.32 5.03
CA LEU A 20 -29.93 -13.37 5.62
C LEU A 20 -29.49 -14.82 5.33
N HIS A 21 -28.48 -15.06 4.48
CA HIS A 21 -28.07 -16.41 4.06
C HIS A 21 -26.58 -16.74 4.24
N LEU A 22 -25.81 -15.84 4.89
CA LEU A 22 -24.44 -16.16 5.33
C LEU A 22 -24.39 -17.42 6.22
N ASP A 23 -25.45 -17.67 6.99
CA ASP A 23 -25.50 -18.77 7.95
C ASP A 23 -26.02 -20.10 7.34
N SER A 24 -26.54 -20.11 6.10
CA SER A 24 -27.06 -21.33 5.45
C SER A 24 -26.06 -21.96 4.48
N TYR A 25 -24.78 -21.91 4.82
CA TYR A 25 -23.68 -22.29 3.93
C TYR A 25 -23.55 -23.82 3.77
N ASN A 26 -23.21 -24.27 2.55
CA ASN A 26 -23.00 -25.68 2.23
C ASN A 26 -21.56 -26.08 2.58
N GLU A 27 -21.37 -27.18 3.33
CA GLU A 27 -20.13 -27.55 4.04
C GLU A 27 -18.89 -27.74 3.15
N ASP A 28 -19.05 -27.81 1.83
CA ASP A 28 -17.97 -28.20 0.91
C ASP A 28 -17.08 -27.06 0.41
N HIS A 29 -17.43 -25.80 0.65
CA HIS A 29 -16.72 -24.68 0.03
C HIS A 29 -15.57 -24.13 0.89
N LEU A 30 -14.50 -23.65 0.26
CA LEU A 30 -13.41 -22.90 0.90
C LEU A 30 -13.81 -21.43 1.00
N VAL A 31 -13.65 -20.83 2.18
CA VAL A 31 -14.07 -19.44 2.44
C VAL A 31 -12.85 -18.53 2.49
N LYS A 32 -12.65 -17.72 1.44
CA LYS A 32 -11.65 -16.65 1.39
C LYS A 32 -12.33 -15.31 1.71
N VAL A 33 -11.62 -14.43 2.39
CA VAL A 33 -12.14 -13.12 2.79
C VAL A 33 -11.33 -12.03 2.10
N ILE A 34 -12.03 -11.07 1.50
CA ILE A 34 -11.48 -9.86 0.92
C ILE A 34 -11.93 -8.69 1.78
N CYS A 35 -11.08 -8.29 2.72
CA CYS A 35 -11.29 -7.06 3.46
C CYS A 35 -10.61 -5.91 2.70
N TYR A 36 -11.35 -4.83 2.48
CA TYR A 36 -10.84 -3.66 1.77
C TYR A 36 -11.09 -2.38 2.56
N HIS A 37 -10.24 -1.38 2.35
CA HIS A 37 -10.34 -0.06 2.95
C HIS A 37 -10.24 1.01 1.86
N ILE A 38 -11.25 1.88 1.78
CA ILE A 38 -11.30 3.02 0.88
C ILE A 38 -10.82 4.27 1.63
N HIS A 39 -9.76 4.89 1.14
CA HIS A 39 -9.23 6.15 1.66
C HIS A 39 -10.01 7.34 1.08
N ALA A 40 -11.21 7.58 1.60
CA ALA A 40 -12.17 8.54 1.03
C ALA A 40 -11.85 10.02 1.31
N ASN A 41 -11.09 10.31 2.38
CA ASN A 41 -10.83 11.67 2.85
C ASN A 41 -9.62 12.34 2.17
N GLU A 42 -8.96 11.62 1.27
CA GLU A 42 -7.80 12.09 0.55
C GLU A 42 -8.22 12.89 -0.67
N ALA A 43 -7.35 13.76 -1.17
CA ALA A 43 -7.59 14.50 -2.41
C ALA A 43 -7.90 13.55 -3.59
N TYR A 44 -7.41 12.31 -3.51
CA TYR A 44 -7.71 11.26 -4.45
C TYR A 44 -7.98 9.94 -3.70
N PRO A 45 -9.19 9.38 -3.79
CA PRO A 45 -9.54 8.15 -3.13
C PRO A 45 -8.88 6.94 -3.79
N PHE A 46 -8.50 5.97 -2.97
CA PHE A 46 -7.93 4.69 -3.42
C PHE A 46 -8.27 3.57 -2.44
N ILE A 47 -7.92 2.34 -2.83
CA ILE A 47 -8.24 1.12 -2.08
C ILE A 47 -6.96 0.44 -1.61
N GLN A 48 -6.99 -0.02 -0.36
CA GLN A 48 -6.09 -1.04 0.14
C GLN A 48 -6.85 -2.34 0.43
N VAL A 49 -6.19 -3.47 0.22
CA VAL A 49 -6.69 -4.80 0.53
C VAL A 49 -5.90 -5.37 1.70
N MET A 50 -6.61 -5.90 2.69
CA MET A 50 -6.02 -6.59 3.83
C MET A 50 -5.54 -7.99 3.43
N LEU A 51 -4.33 -8.35 3.82
CA LEU A 51 -3.72 -9.66 3.64
C LEU A 51 -3.21 -10.20 4.97
N TYR A 52 -3.18 -11.52 5.08
CA TYR A 52 -2.63 -12.25 6.20
C TYR A 52 -1.23 -12.76 5.88
N ASN A 53 -0.30 -12.46 6.77
CA ASN A 53 1.07 -12.94 6.71
C ASN A 53 1.18 -14.29 7.42
N ASN A 54 1.51 -15.33 6.64
CA ASN A 54 1.72 -16.68 7.17
C ASN A 54 3.20 -16.98 7.50
N GLY A 55 4.06 -15.94 7.51
CA GLY A 55 5.50 -16.03 7.75
C GLY A 55 6.34 -16.29 6.50
N SER A 56 5.73 -16.70 5.39
CA SER A 56 6.43 -16.95 4.11
C SER A 56 5.89 -16.12 2.95
N SER A 57 4.59 -15.82 2.98
CA SER A 57 3.87 -15.10 1.94
C SER A 57 2.64 -14.41 2.52
N LEU A 58 2.15 -13.42 1.79
CA LEU A 58 0.90 -12.74 2.07
C LEU A 58 -0.23 -13.44 1.33
N SER A 59 -1.31 -13.75 2.05
CA SER A 59 -2.47 -14.48 1.52
C SER A 59 -3.77 -13.81 1.92
N LEU A 60 -4.89 -14.13 1.27
CA LEU A 60 -6.19 -13.70 1.76
C LEU A 60 -6.51 -14.46 3.06
N PRO A 61 -7.12 -13.81 4.07
CA PRO A 61 -7.64 -14.51 5.23
C PRO A 61 -8.59 -15.63 4.81
N CYS A 62 -8.51 -16.75 5.51
CA CYS A 62 -9.28 -17.95 5.24
C CYS A 62 -9.95 -18.41 6.52
N LEU A 63 -11.28 -18.53 6.51
CA LEU A 63 -12.04 -18.94 7.68
C LEU A 63 -12.16 -20.46 7.73
N ASP A 64 -11.88 -21.04 8.90
CA ASP A 64 -12.13 -22.46 9.16
C ASP A 64 -13.59 -22.69 9.60
N ARG A 65 -14.13 -23.84 9.17
CA ARG A 65 -15.56 -24.17 9.05
C ARG A 65 -16.32 -24.38 10.37
N SER A 66 -15.74 -24.08 11.52
CA SER A 66 -16.20 -24.64 12.82
C SER A 66 -17.14 -23.75 13.64
N THR A 67 -17.62 -22.61 13.11
CA THR A 67 -18.28 -21.59 13.93
C THR A 67 -19.71 -21.29 13.51
N SER A 68 -20.56 -20.99 14.51
CA SER A 68 -22.02 -20.92 14.39
C SER A 68 -22.56 -19.72 13.60
N THR A 69 -21.72 -18.73 13.27
CA THR A 69 -22.06 -17.56 12.45
C THR A 69 -20.79 -17.06 11.76
N ILE A 70 -20.68 -17.27 10.44
CA ILE A 70 -19.49 -16.87 9.64
C ILE A 70 -19.18 -15.39 9.86
N THR A 71 -20.22 -14.56 9.92
CA THR A 71 -20.10 -13.11 10.12
C THR A 71 -19.45 -12.74 11.46
N ASP A 72 -19.87 -13.35 12.57
CA ASP A 72 -19.30 -13.00 13.88
C ASP A 72 -17.88 -13.50 14.02
N THR A 73 -17.59 -14.69 13.50
CA THR A 73 -16.22 -15.22 13.45
C THR A 73 -15.33 -14.33 12.61
N LEU A 74 -15.80 -13.93 11.44
CA LEU A 74 -15.11 -13.01 10.55
C LEU A 74 -14.82 -11.67 11.24
N ILE A 75 -15.83 -11.06 11.84
CA ILE A 75 -15.67 -9.80 12.57
C ILE A 75 -14.70 -9.98 13.73
N ASN A 76 -14.80 -11.05 14.50
CA ASN A 76 -13.91 -11.31 15.63
C ASN A 76 -12.47 -11.57 15.21
N GLU A 77 -12.25 -12.29 14.12
CA GLU A 77 -10.92 -12.59 13.59
C GLU A 77 -10.26 -11.33 13.01
N ILE A 78 -11.00 -10.56 12.21
CA ILE A 78 -10.54 -9.26 11.72
C ILE A 78 -10.25 -8.34 12.89
N SER A 79 -11.19 -8.23 13.85
CA SER A 79 -11.02 -7.34 15.01
C SER A 79 -9.83 -7.76 15.84
N PHE A 80 -9.66 -9.06 16.13
CA PHE A 80 -8.52 -9.55 16.90
C PHE A 80 -7.19 -9.23 16.21
N ALA A 81 -7.14 -9.44 14.90
CA ALA A 81 -5.93 -9.21 14.15
C ALA A 81 -5.63 -7.69 14.04
N LEU A 82 -6.65 -6.83 13.95
CA LEU A 82 -6.51 -5.36 14.00
C LEU A 82 -6.27 -4.82 15.42
N ASP A 83 -6.79 -5.47 16.45
CA ASP A 83 -6.64 -5.12 17.88
C ASP A 83 -5.20 -5.28 18.34
N LEU A 84 -4.45 -6.22 17.74
CA LEU A 84 -2.99 -6.29 17.89
C LEU A 84 -2.30 -5.01 17.39
N GLN A 85 -2.97 -4.19 16.59
CA GLN A 85 -2.44 -2.95 16.02
C GLN A 85 -3.05 -1.67 16.67
N ARG A 86 -4.33 -1.65 17.07
CA ARG A 86 -5.05 -0.53 17.75
C ARG A 86 -6.46 -0.97 18.22
N GLU A 87 -7.06 -0.31 19.23
CA GLU A 87 -8.46 -0.56 19.64
C GLU A 87 -9.45 -0.45 18.46
N THR A 88 -10.05 -1.56 18.05
CA THR A 88 -10.95 -1.65 16.89
C THR A 88 -12.42 -1.61 17.32
N ASP A 89 -13.16 -0.60 16.84
CA ASP A 89 -14.62 -0.58 16.98
C ASP A 89 -15.26 -1.55 15.97
N LYS A 90 -15.64 -2.73 16.46
CA LYS A 90 -16.25 -3.80 15.67
C LYS A 90 -17.46 -3.35 14.84
N CYS A 91 -18.19 -2.32 15.29
CA CYS A 91 -19.37 -1.80 14.59
C CYS A 91 -19.04 -1.15 13.24
N LYS A 92 -17.76 -0.84 13.01
CA LYS A 92 -17.25 -0.23 11.78
C LYS A 92 -16.88 -1.25 10.70
N ILE A 93 -16.83 -2.54 11.05
CA ILE A 93 -16.57 -3.63 10.11
C ILE A 93 -17.89 -4.00 9.45
N LYS A 94 -18.01 -3.81 8.13
CA LYS A 94 -19.27 -3.97 7.39
C LYS A 94 -19.16 -5.10 6.36
N PRO A 95 -19.76 -6.28 6.60
CA PRO A 95 -19.93 -7.29 5.57
C PRO A 95 -20.78 -6.75 4.41
N GLN A 96 -20.32 -6.93 3.17
CA GLN A 96 -20.96 -6.39 1.97
C GLN A 96 -21.67 -7.46 1.14
N GLY A 97 -21.19 -8.71 1.18
CA GLY A 97 -21.74 -9.81 0.39
C GLY A 97 -20.65 -10.81 0.01
N PHE A 98 -20.94 -11.63 -0.99
CA PHE A 98 -19.98 -12.61 -1.50
C PHE A 98 -20.01 -12.75 -3.02
N LEU A 99 -18.93 -13.33 -3.54
CA LEU A 99 -18.79 -13.79 -4.92
C LEU A 99 -18.41 -15.27 -4.90
N ASP A 100 -19.13 -16.08 -5.66
CA ASP A 100 -18.75 -17.47 -5.90
C ASP A 100 -17.65 -17.52 -6.96
N GLY A 101 -16.53 -18.14 -6.60
CA GLY A 101 -15.44 -18.46 -7.49
C GLY A 101 -15.54 -19.87 -8.07
N GLU A 102 -14.49 -20.28 -8.74
CA GLU A 102 -14.32 -21.65 -9.24
C GLU A 102 -13.97 -22.61 -8.08
N ASP A 103 -14.05 -23.92 -8.33
CA ASP A 103 -13.62 -24.99 -7.41
C ASP A 103 -14.16 -24.90 -5.98
N SER A 104 -15.43 -24.52 -5.84
CA SER A 104 -16.10 -24.35 -4.55
C SER A 104 -15.40 -23.33 -3.64
N VAL A 105 -14.74 -22.32 -4.19
CA VAL A 105 -14.21 -21.19 -3.42
C VAL A 105 -15.26 -20.08 -3.36
N ARG A 106 -15.54 -19.55 -2.17
CA ARG A 106 -16.36 -18.34 -2.00
C ARG A 106 -15.51 -17.21 -1.43
N TYR A 107 -15.66 -16.03 -2.02
CA TYR A 107 -15.01 -14.81 -1.59
C TYR A 107 -16.01 -13.93 -0.85
N PHE A 108 -15.82 -13.71 0.45
CA PHE A 108 -16.61 -12.76 1.23
C PHE A 108 -15.96 -11.38 1.23
N PHE A 109 -16.77 -10.34 1.07
CA PHE A 109 -16.29 -8.97 1.01
C PHE A 109 -16.65 -8.23 2.28
N VAL A 110 -15.65 -7.57 2.85
CA VAL A 110 -15.77 -6.80 4.09
C VAL A 110 -15.20 -5.41 3.88
N ASP A 111 -16.04 -4.41 4.11
CA ASP A 111 -15.66 -3.02 4.08
C ASP A 111 -15.12 -2.58 5.45
N LEU A 112 -13.88 -2.10 5.44
CA LEU A 112 -13.16 -1.57 6.60
C LEU A 112 -13.07 -0.04 6.57
N SER A 113 -13.62 0.65 5.56
CA SER A 113 -13.40 2.09 5.30
C SER A 113 -13.85 3.03 6.42
N ALA A 114 -14.64 2.54 7.38
CA ALA A 114 -15.02 3.31 8.57
C ALA A 114 -13.91 3.34 9.65
N LEU A 115 -12.88 2.49 9.54
CA LEU A 115 -11.75 2.40 10.46
C LEU A 115 -10.66 3.41 10.07
N SER A 116 -10.51 4.46 10.87
CA SER A 116 -9.47 5.49 10.67
C SER A 116 -8.05 5.03 10.98
N THR A 117 -7.87 3.82 11.51
CA THR A 117 -6.59 3.32 12.04
C THR A 117 -5.70 2.64 11.01
N ILE A 118 -6.17 2.47 9.77
CA ILE A 118 -5.52 1.68 8.71
C ILE A 118 -4.40 2.45 7.98
N THR A 119 -4.30 3.77 8.17
CA THR A 119 -3.16 4.57 7.70
C THR A 119 -2.01 4.62 8.70
N GLY A 120 -0.80 4.72 8.19
CA GLY A 120 0.40 5.01 8.98
C GLY A 120 0.71 3.94 10.03
N VAL A 121 0.48 2.67 9.69
CA VAL A 121 0.68 1.56 10.62
C VAL A 121 2.15 1.16 10.66
N PHE A 122 2.67 0.88 11.85
CA PHE A 122 3.99 0.27 12.00
C PHE A 122 3.90 -1.22 11.65
N LEU A 123 4.62 -1.64 10.61
CA LEU A 123 4.60 -3.02 10.14
C LEU A 123 5.99 -3.65 10.20
N GLN A 124 6.06 -4.81 10.81
CA GLN A 124 7.25 -5.67 10.90
C GLN A 124 7.04 -6.96 10.10
N ASN A 125 8.12 -7.68 9.79
CA ASN A 125 8.06 -8.92 9.01
C ASN A 125 7.19 -10.02 9.66
N ASP A 126 7.00 -9.98 10.98
CA ASP A 126 6.15 -10.88 11.75
C ASP A 126 4.75 -10.32 12.00
N THR A 127 4.43 -9.12 11.50
CA THR A 127 3.09 -8.56 11.61
C THR A 127 2.11 -9.42 10.82
N SER A 128 1.04 -9.84 11.48
CA SER A 128 0.05 -10.77 10.95
C SER A 128 -0.81 -10.17 9.84
N ILE A 129 -1.08 -8.86 9.89
CA ILE A 129 -1.87 -8.15 8.87
C ILE A 129 -1.00 -7.19 8.08
N TRP A 130 -1.19 -7.22 6.77
CA TRP A 130 -0.66 -6.24 5.85
C TRP A 130 -1.78 -5.63 5.03
N PHE A 131 -1.60 -4.39 4.58
CA PHE A 131 -2.50 -3.72 3.65
C PHE A 131 -1.76 -3.44 2.36
N GLY A 132 -2.20 -3.98 1.24
CA GLY A 132 -1.59 -3.82 -0.08
C GLY A 132 -2.39 -2.93 -1.01
N LEU A 133 -1.70 -2.15 -1.85
CA LEU A 133 -2.31 -1.50 -3.00
C LEU A 133 -2.53 -2.51 -4.12
N LEU A 134 -3.55 -2.29 -4.97
CA LEU A 134 -3.79 -3.14 -6.14
C LEU A 134 -2.59 -3.19 -7.09
N SER A 135 -1.88 -2.07 -7.26
CA SER A 135 -0.64 -2.00 -8.04
C SER A 135 0.44 -2.94 -7.50
N GLU A 136 0.58 -3.05 -6.17
CA GLU A 136 1.49 -4.01 -5.55
C GLU A 136 1.05 -5.46 -5.78
N LEU A 137 -0.24 -5.75 -5.68
CA LEU A 137 -0.78 -7.12 -5.85
C LEU A 137 -0.68 -7.61 -7.29
N VAL A 138 -0.98 -6.74 -8.25
CA VAL A 138 -1.09 -7.09 -9.68
C VAL A 138 0.26 -6.97 -10.39
N ASN A 139 1.00 -5.88 -10.15
CA ASN A 139 2.24 -5.60 -10.88
C ASN A 139 3.44 -6.21 -10.17
N ASN A 140 3.63 -5.87 -8.89
CA ASN A 140 4.85 -6.21 -8.15
C ASN A 140 4.79 -7.63 -7.57
N LYS A 141 3.58 -8.12 -7.24
CA LYS A 141 3.33 -9.41 -6.56
C LYS A 141 4.08 -9.54 -5.23
N MET A 142 4.41 -8.39 -4.63
CA MET A 142 5.11 -8.26 -3.36
C MET A 142 4.69 -6.97 -2.68
N ILE A 143 4.70 -6.95 -1.35
CA ILE A 143 4.51 -5.75 -0.53
C ILE A 143 5.73 -5.65 0.36
N TYR A 144 6.44 -4.52 0.32
CA TYR A 144 7.75 -4.41 0.95
C TYR A 144 8.66 -5.57 0.48
N SER A 145 9.14 -6.42 1.37
CA SER A 145 9.95 -7.60 1.06
C SER A 145 9.19 -8.93 1.12
N LEU A 146 7.85 -8.90 1.26
CA LEU A 146 7.02 -10.10 1.40
C LEU A 146 6.35 -10.45 0.08
N SER A 147 6.56 -11.69 -0.37
CA SER A 147 5.89 -12.21 -1.57
C SER A 147 4.38 -12.33 -1.33
N VAL A 148 3.58 -11.99 -2.35
CA VAL A 148 2.13 -12.21 -2.33
C VAL A 148 1.85 -13.57 -2.98
N ASN A 149 1.01 -14.37 -2.32
CA ASN A 149 0.63 -15.69 -2.81
C ASN A 149 -0.01 -15.57 -4.19
N LYS A 150 0.38 -16.46 -5.11
CA LYS A 150 -0.04 -16.44 -6.51
C LYS A 150 -1.57 -16.41 -6.67
N ASP A 151 -2.30 -17.17 -5.87
CA ASP A 151 -3.78 -17.20 -5.95
C ASP A 151 -4.41 -15.83 -5.71
N VAL A 152 -3.77 -15.00 -4.86
CA VAL A 152 -4.21 -13.64 -4.58
C VAL A 152 -3.92 -12.75 -5.77
N CYS A 153 -2.70 -12.81 -6.30
CA CYS A 153 -2.31 -12.07 -7.50
C CYS A 153 -3.21 -12.41 -8.70
N ASP A 154 -3.46 -13.69 -8.94
CA ASP A 154 -4.31 -14.17 -10.04
C ASP A 154 -5.77 -13.72 -9.85
N PHE A 155 -6.29 -13.74 -8.62
CA PHE A 155 -7.62 -13.21 -8.34
C PHE A 155 -7.73 -11.72 -8.70
N PHE A 156 -6.81 -10.88 -8.22
CA PHE A 156 -6.86 -9.44 -8.49
C PHE A 156 -6.54 -9.11 -9.95
N TYR A 157 -5.67 -9.87 -10.61
CA TYR A 157 -5.40 -9.71 -12.04
C TYR A 157 -6.67 -9.97 -12.88
N ASN A 158 -7.43 -11.01 -12.57
CA ASN A 158 -8.64 -11.38 -13.31
C ASN A 158 -9.85 -10.49 -12.99
N HIS A 159 -9.81 -9.74 -11.88
CA HIS A 159 -10.94 -8.94 -11.40
C HIS A 159 -10.55 -7.48 -11.12
N TYR A 160 -9.45 -6.97 -11.69
CA TYR A 160 -8.91 -5.65 -11.34
C TYR A 160 -9.92 -4.52 -11.60
N ASP A 161 -10.76 -4.67 -12.62
CA ASP A 161 -11.82 -3.74 -13.00
C ASP A 161 -12.85 -3.54 -11.88
N LEU A 162 -13.06 -4.57 -11.06
CA LEU A 162 -13.97 -4.53 -9.92
C LEU A 162 -13.47 -3.61 -8.81
N PHE A 163 -12.16 -3.33 -8.77
CA PHE A 163 -11.50 -2.57 -7.72
C PHE A 163 -11.10 -1.15 -8.15
N ILE A 164 -11.47 -0.73 -9.37
CA ILE A 164 -11.29 0.65 -9.81
C ILE A 164 -12.41 1.50 -9.22
N LEU A 165 -12.06 2.41 -8.31
CA LEU A 165 -13.01 3.37 -7.75
C LEU A 165 -13.53 4.30 -8.84
N HIS A 166 -14.82 4.59 -8.77
CA HIS A 166 -15.42 5.65 -9.56
C HIS A 166 -16.33 6.52 -8.69
N ASN A 167 -16.44 7.77 -9.09
CA ASN A 167 -17.46 8.67 -8.57
C ASN A 167 -18.78 8.34 -9.31
N PRO A 168 -19.84 7.89 -8.61
CA PRO A 168 -21.07 7.47 -9.25
C PRO A 168 -21.84 8.65 -9.86
N SER A 169 -21.64 9.87 -9.35
CA SER A 169 -22.32 11.08 -9.84
C SER A 169 -21.72 11.58 -11.14
N THR A 170 -20.40 11.49 -11.30
CA THR A 170 -19.67 12.00 -12.50
C THR A 170 -19.24 10.91 -13.47
N GLY A 171 -19.20 9.65 -13.02
CA GLY A 171 -18.62 8.53 -13.75
C GLY A 171 -17.09 8.56 -13.84
N LEU A 172 -16.43 9.54 -13.19
CA LEU A 172 -14.98 9.67 -13.21
C LEU A 172 -14.35 8.47 -12.49
N LYS A 173 -13.39 7.82 -13.15
CA LYS A 173 -12.58 6.75 -12.57
C LYS A 173 -11.34 7.34 -11.92
N TYR A 174 -11.02 6.88 -10.72
CA TYR A 174 -9.80 7.27 -10.04
C TYR A 174 -8.64 6.38 -10.47
N PRO A 175 -7.45 6.95 -10.74
CA PRO A 175 -6.27 6.16 -11.07
C PRO A 175 -5.84 5.33 -9.86
N LEU A 176 -5.25 4.17 -10.12
CA LEU A 176 -4.64 3.37 -9.06
C LEU A 176 -3.34 4.06 -8.61
N PRO A 177 -3.11 4.25 -7.30
CA PRO A 177 -1.82 4.69 -6.81
C PRO A 177 -0.76 3.64 -7.08
N ASP A 178 0.47 4.10 -7.32
CA ASP A 178 1.65 3.25 -7.19
C ASP A 178 2.22 3.33 -5.78
N VAL A 179 3.06 2.37 -5.42
CA VAL A 179 3.83 2.42 -4.18
C VAL A 179 5.20 3.03 -4.44
N VAL A 180 5.60 3.96 -3.57
CA VAL A 180 6.95 4.48 -3.51
C VAL A 180 7.48 4.43 -2.08
N TYR A 181 8.79 4.51 -1.95
CA TYR A 181 9.51 4.38 -0.71
C TYR A 181 10.46 5.55 -0.49
N TYR A 182 10.78 5.79 0.78
CA TYR A 182 11.96 6.56 1.17
C TYR A 182 12.50 6.00 2.49
N GLY A 183 13.82 6.07 2.64
CA GLY A 183 14.51 5.67 3.85
C GLY A 183 14.89 6.85 4.70
N SER A 184 14.92 6.67 6.01
CA SER A 184 15.54 7.62 6.95
C SER A 184 15.94 6.91 8.23
N HIS A 185 16.45 7.64 9.22
CA HIS A 185 16.64 7.10 10.55
C HIS A 185 15.29 6.78 11.21
N PHE A 186 15.13 5.63 11.88
CA PHE A 186 13.81 5.10 12.27
C PHE A 186 12.91 6.06 13.09
N LYS A 187 13.48 6.84 14.03
CA LYS A 187 12.70 7.87 14.76
C LYS A 187 12.15 8.95 13.84
N ILE A 188 12.92 9.32 12.83
CA ILE A 188 12.52 10.31 11.83
C ILE A 188 11.49 9.68 10.90
N THR A 189 11.65 8.40 10.55
CA THR A 189 10.70 7.63 9.73
C THR A 189 9.29 7.66 10.34
N GLU A 190 9.16 7.38 11.64
CA GLU A 190 7.87 7.43 12.36
C GLU A 190 7.25 8.83 12.30
N PHE A 191 8.04 9.88 12.54
CA PHE A 191 7.57 11.26 12.45
C PHE A 191 7.13 11.62 11.02
N GLN A 192 7.94 11.26 10.02
CA GLN A 192 7.66 11.54 8.62
C GLN A 192 6.46 10.77 8.08
N ASN A 193 6.17 9.59 8.64
CA ASN A 193 4.97 8.85 8.29
C ASN A 193 3.70 9.67 8.60
N GLU A 194 3.67 10.33 9.76
CA GLU A 194 2.52 11.14 10.20
C GLU A 194 2.48 12.52 9.52
N PHE A 195 3.63 13.19 9.41
CA PHE A 195 3.69 14.60 8.99
C PHE A 195 4.18 14.81 7.55
N GLY A 196 4.55 13.74 6.85
CA GLY A 196 5.21 13.80 5.56
C GLY A 196 6.72 14.10 5.67
N ILE A 197 7.40 14.07 4.53
CA ILE A 197 8.83 14.40 4.43
C ILE A 197 9.05 15.89 4.16
N ASN A 198 10.24 16.36 4.50
CA ASN A 198 10.72 17.67 4.07
C ASN A 198 11.40 17.57 2.70
N LYS A 199 11.47 18.70 1.99
CA LYS A 199 12.32 18.80 0.81
C LYS A 199 13.77 18.53 1.20
N GLN A 200 14.47 17.80 0.34
CA GLN A 200 15.89 17.53 0.49
C GLN A 200 16.63 18.22 -0.66
N LYS A 201 17.82 18.75 -0.41
CA LYS A 201 18.66 19.30 -1.48
C LYS A 201 19.54 18.20 -2.08
N ARG A 202 19.28 17.82 -3.33
CA ARG A 202 20.11 16.87 -4.11
C ARG A 202 20.58 17.50 -5.42
N LYS A 203 21.28 16.74 -6.28
CA LYS A 203 21.80 17.19 -7.59
C LYS A 203 20.73 17.87 -8.45
N LEU A 204 19.49 17.39 -8.36
CA LEU A 204 18.38 17.89 -9.17
C LEU A 204 17.73 19.17 -8.62
N GLY A 205 18.04 19.54 -7.38
CA GLY A 205 17.47 20.68 -6.66
C GLY A 205 16.84 20.29 -5.32
N GLU A 206 16.09 21.21 -4.73
CA GLU A 206 15.42 21.03 -3.44
C GLU A 206 13.96 20.58 -3.61
N TYR A 207 13.72 19.27 -3.48
CA TYR A 207 12.42 18.62 -3.76
C TYR A 207 12.12 17.48 -2.79
N PHE A 208 10.94 16.88 -2.93
CA PHE A 208 10.55 15.66 -2.22
C PHE A 208 11.03 14.44 -3.02
N TYR A 209 11.87 13.60 -2.41
CA TYR A 209 12.49 12.47 -3.11
C TYR A 209 11.95 11.13 -2.60
N TYR A 210 11.57 10.29 -3.55
CA TYR A 210 11.09 8.94 -3.36
C TYR A 210 11.79 7.98 -4.32
N THR A 211 11.63 6.69 -4.13
CA THR A 211 12.10 5.64 -5.03
C THR A 211 11.05 4.54 -5.18
N TYR A 212 10.97 3.92 -6.36
CA TYR A 212 10.20 2.69 -6.55
C TYR A 212 10.93 1.45 -6.01
N ALA A 213 12.26 1.51 -5.93
CA ALA A 213 13.10 0.40 -5.51
C ALA A 213 13.26 0.42 -3.99
N LEU A 214 12.78 -0.64 -3.34
CA LEU A 214 12.88 -0.79 -1.89
C LEU A 214 14.35 -0.76 -1.42
N GLU A 215 15.24 -1.32 -2.24
CA GLU A 215 16.67 -1.44 -1.99
C GLU A 215 17.34 -0.05 -1.86
N ASP A 216 16.89 0.90 -2.68
CA ASP A 216 17.37 2.26 -2.66
C ASP A 216 16.93 2.98 -1.38
N ALA A 217 15.70 2.74 -0.93
CA ALA A 217 15.19 3.27 0.33
C ALA A 217 15.90 2.64 1.53
N ILE A 218 16.19 1.33 1.51
CA ILE A 218 16.99 0.67 2.57
C ILE A 218 18.37 1.32 2.65
N GLU A 219 19.04 1.51 1.51
CA GLU A 219 20.37 2.12 1.49
C GLU A 219 20.36 3.55 2.03
N GLU A 220 19.36 4.36 1.68
CA GLU A 220 19.19 5.71 2.22
C GLU A 220 19.00 5.68 3.75
N GLY A 221 18.09 4.83 4.24
CA GLY A 221 17.85 4.68 5.68
C GLY A 221 19.05 4.15 6.47
N VAL A 222 19.98 3.42 5.83
CA VAL A 222 21.22 2.95 6.44
C VAL A 222 22.33 4.00 6.37
N LYS A 223 22.48 4.73 5.26
CA LYS A 223 23.51 5.76 5.09
C LYS A 223 23.34 6.92 6.06
N ASP A 224 22.11 7.39 6.24
CA ASP A 224 21.80 8.47 7.18
C ASP A 224 22.23 8.13 8.61
N ASN A 225 22.22 6.84 8.99
CA ASN A 225 22.69 6.40 10.30
C ASN A 225 24.22 6.44 10.46
N GLN A 226 24.99 6.37 9.37
CA GLN A 226 26.45 6.36 9.43
C GLN A 226 27.04 7.76 9.62
N GLU A 227 26.37 8.80 9.12
CA GLU A 227 26.79 10.19 9.35
C GLU A 227 26.47 10.66 10.77
N TYR A 228 25.46 10.07 11.42
CA TYR A 228 25.13 10.26 12.84
C TYR A 228 25.96 9.30 13.73
N VAL A 229 27.28 9.51 13.78
CA VAL A 229 28.20 8.65 14.54
C VAL A 229 27.91 8.70 16.05
N ALA A 230 27.90 7.50 16.66
CA ALA A 230 28.06 7.22 18.09
C ALA A 230 26.96 7.70 19.05
N SER A 231 25.88 6.93 19.18
CA SER A 231 25.56 6.24 20.45
C SER A 231 24.16 5.62 20.42
N ILE A 232 24.13 4.29 20.55
CA ILE A 232 23.09 3.57 21.31
C ILE A 232 21.67 3.65 20.71
N PHE A 233 21.36 2.72 19.79
CA PHE A 233 20.05 2.49 19.17
C PHE A 233 19.57 3.68 18.31
N MET A 234 19.45 3.55 16.99
CA MET A 234 18.26 2.97 16.35
C MET A 234 18.57 2.67 14.88
N GLY A 235 18.07 1.55 14.37
CA GLY A 235 18.25 1.16 12.97
C GLY A 235 17.62 2.16 12.00
N GLY A 236 17.83 1.92 10.70
CA GLY A 236 17.12 2.68 9.67
C GLY A 236 15.64 2.32 9.65
N GLY A 237 14.84 3.21 9.07
CA GLY A 237 13.42 2.99 8.83
C GLY A 237 13.07 3.31 7.39
N ILE A 238 11.96 2.75 6.95
CA ILE A 238 11.42 2.92 5.60
C ILE A 238 9.96 3.31 5.72
N ASN A 239 9.58 4.32 4.96
CA ASN A 239 8.19 4.65 4.75
C ASN A 239 7.72 4.12 3.41
N ARG A 240 6.50 3.58 3.41
CA ARG A 240 5.78 3.12 2.25
C ARG A 240 4.62 4.07 1.99
N VAL A 241 4.57 4.64 0.80
CA VAL A 241 3.66 5.73 0.44
C VAL A 241 2.89 5.37 -0.83
N ALA A 242 1.58 5.57 -0.81
CA ALA A 242 0.77 5.57 -2.02
C ALA A 242 0.99 6.89 -2.74
N LEU A 243 1.41 6.80 -4.00
CA LEU A 243 1.62 7.96 -4.87
C LEU A 243 0.63 7.88 -6.03
N LEU A 244 -0.26 8.87 -6.12
CA LEU A 244 -1.24 8.94 -7.19
C LEU A 244 -0.65 9.59 -8.42
N VAL A 245 -0.33 8.75 -9.38
CA VAL A 245 0.50 9.15 -10.51
C VAL A 245 -0.37 9.74 -11.63
N ASP A 246 -0.26 11.05 -11.81
CA ASP A 246 -0.96 11.82 -12.85
C ASP A 246 -0.07 13.00 -13.26
N ASN A 247 -0.17 13.43 -14.52
CA ASN A 247 0.67 14.51 -15.08
C ASN A 247 2.18 14.31 -14.88
N MET A 248 2.66 13.08 -15.08
CA MET A 248 4.09 12.76 -15.00
C MET A 248 4.88 13.39 -16.14
N ILE A 249 6.09 13.84 -15.81
CA ILE A 249 7.14 14.09 -16.79
C ILE A 249 8.20 13.01 -16.59
N TYR A 250 8.43 12.22 -17.62
CA TYR A 250 9.55 11.28 -17.66
C TYR A 250 10.79 12.01 -18.11
N LEU A 251 11.81 12.01 -17.27
CA LEU A 251 13.13 12.55 -17.61
C LEU A 251 14.10 11.39 -17.77
N ASN A 252 14.80 11.39 -18.90
CA ASN A 252 15.89 10.46 -19.13
C ASN A 252 17.14 10.96 -18.37
N GLU A 253 17.80 10.06 -17.64
CA GLU A 253 19.06 10.38 -16.95
C GLU A 253 20.10 10.97 -17.89
N GLU A 254 20.20 10.46 -19.12
CA GLU A 254 21.13 11.00 -20.11
C GLU A 254 20.81 12.44 -20.53
N GLU A 255 19.54 12.84 -20.48
CA GLU A 255 19.13 14.22 -20.77
C GLU A 255 19.49 15.16 -19.63
N ILE A 256 19.32 14.69 -18.39
CA ILE A 256 19.69 15.42 -17.17
C ILE A 256 21.21 15.58 -17.08
N ASP A 257 21.97 14.51 -17.32
CA ASP A 257 23.44 14.53 -17.21
C ASP A 257 24.11 15.43 -18.26
N LYS A 258 23.41 15.75 -19.35
CA LYS A 258 23.85 16.72 -20.37
C LYS A 258 23.63 18.18 -19.95
N GLN A 259 22.88 18.44 -18.89
CA GLN A 259 22.62 19.81 -18.43
C GLN A 259 23.72 20.27 -17.48
N ASP A 260 24.35 21.40 -17.82
CA ASP A 260 25.32 22.05 -16.94
C ASP A 260 24.68 22.53 -15.63
N ASP A 261 23.39 22.89 -15.68
CA ASP A 261 22.57 23.29 -14.54
C ASP A 261 21.25 22.51 -14.54
N CYS A 262 21.26 21.35 -13.87
CA CYS A 262 20.09 20.48 -13.75
C CYS A 262 18.91 21.18 -13.05
N GLU A 263 19.18 22.03 -12.06
CA GLU A 263 18.13 22.71 -11.28
C GLU A 263 17.44 23.77 -12.13
N THR A 264 18.19 24.56 -12.91
CA THR A 264 17.62 25.50 -13.87
C THR A 264 16.86 24.79 -14.99
N TYR A 265 17.39 23.67 -15.50
CA TYR A 265 16.68 22.88 -16.51
C TYR A 265 15.34 22.35 -15.99
N ILE A 266 15.34 21.73 -14.80
CA ILE A 266 14.16 21.19 -14.15
C ILE A 266 13.16 22.32 -13.85
N SER A 267 13.59 23.41 -13.22
CA SER A 267 12.70 24.55 -12.96
C SER A 267 12.15 25.16 -14.24
N GLY A 268 12.84 25.08 -15.38
CA GLY A 268 12.28 25.45 -16.68
C GLY A 268 11.15 24.54 -17.16
N LEU A 269 11.14 23.26 -16.77
CA LEU A 269 10.04 22.32 -17.02
C LEU A 269 8.86 22.51 -16.07
N MET A 270 9.08 23.23 -14.96
CA MET A 270 8.16 23.35 -13.85
C MET A 270 7.79 24.79 -13.56
N GLU A 271 6.53 25.15 -13.77
CA GLU A 271 6.00 26.41 -13.25
C GLU A 271 5.84 26.41 -11.71
N VAL A 272 6.11 25.28 -11.03
CA VAL A 272 5.73 25.04 -9.63
C VAL A 272 6.89 24.43 -8.82
N HIS A 273 7.11 24.94 -7.60
CA HIS A 273 8.19 24.51 -6.69
C HIS A 273 7.85 23.30 -5.79
N ASP A 274 6.60 22.83 -5.80
CA ASP A 274 6.11 21.75 -4.94
C ASP A 274 5.96 20.47 -5.75
N SER A 275 7.08 19.76 -5.90
CA SER A 275 7.17 18.65 -6.84
C SER A 275 7.83 17.44 -6.23
N ILE A 276 7.34 16.27 -6.66
CA ILE A 276 7.82 14.97 -6.23
C ILE A 276 8.76 14.43 -7.31
N PHE A 277 9.93 14.00 -6.88
CA PHE A 277 10.88 13.25 -7.67
C PHE A 277 10.86 11.79 -7.23
N VAL A 278 10.51 10.89 -8.14
CA VAL A 278 10.72 9.46 -7.95
C VAL A 278 11.95 9.04 -8.74
N CYS A 279 12.99 8.62 -8.03
CA CYS A 279 14.29 8.26 -8.58
C CYS A 279 14.62 6.83 -8.16
N SER A 280 15.05 5.99 -9.10
CA SER A 280 15.74 4.73 -8.77
C SER A 280 17.17 4.76 -9.31
N LYS A 281 18.10 4.08 -8.63
CA LYS A 281 19.46 3.84 -9.14
C LYS A 281 19.48 3.21 -10.53
N HIS A 282 18.41 2.51 -10.91
CA HIS A 282 18.31 1.78 -12.17
C HIS A 282 17.56 2.52 -13.29
N LYS A 283 17.52 3.86 -13.21
CA LYS A 283 17.22 4.81 -14.30
C LYS A 283 15.75 4.93 -14.70
N SER A 284 15.14 6.00 -14.21
CA SER A 284 14.14 6.86 -14.84
C SER A 284 13.71 7.85 -13.76
N PHE A 285 13.60 9.13 -14.10
CA PHE A 285 13.10 10.12 -13.16
C PHE A 285 11.65 10.42 -13.50
N ILE A 286 10.78 10.21 -12.52
CA ILE A 286 9.38 10.63 -12.63
C ILE A 286 9.23 11.90 -11.82
N LEU A 287 8.76 12.93 -12.50
CA LEU A 287 8.51 14.23 -11.91
C LEU A 287 7.00 14.49 -11.88
N MET A 288 6.48 14.81 -10.69
CA MET A 288 5.06 15.12 -10.48
C MET A 288 4.86 16.51 -9.90
N LYS A 289 3.79 17.18 -10.37
CA LYS A 289 3.51 18.61 -10.10
C LYS A 289 2.63 18.89 -8.87
N ASP A 290 2.38 17.91 -8.01
CA ASP A 290 1.46 18.06 -6.88
C ASP A 290 1.83 17.14 -5.71
N ILE A 291 2.25 17.75 -4.59
CA ILE A 291 2.66 17.04 -3.38
C ILE A 291 1.48 16.44 -2.61
N HIS A 292 0.25 16.94 -2.83
CA HIS A 292 -0.95 16.45 -2.13
C HIS A 292 -1.47 15.11 -2.69
N ARG A 293 -0.72 14.50 -3.61
CA ARG A 293 -1.02 13.21 -4.25
C ARG A 293 -0.35 12.02 -3.56
N GLN A 294 0.07 12.18 -2.32
CA GLN A 294 0.74 11.13 -1.58
C GLN A 294 0.06 10.85 -0.25
N VAL A 295 0.02 9.57 0.13
CA VAL A 295 -0.59 9.13 1.38
C VAL A 295 0.31 8.07 2.02
N SER A 296 0.74 8.34 3.26
CA SER A 296 1.54 7.40 4.03
C SER A 296 0.73 6.14 4.35
N LEU A 297 1.23 4.99 3.93
CA LEU A 297 0.55 3.71 4.13
C LEU A 297 1.05 3.02 5.40
N SER A 298 2.36 2.87 5.51
CA SER A 298 3.00 2.18 6.61
C SER A 298 4.45 2.58 6.75
N TYR A 299 5.01 2.33 7.93
CA TYR A 299 6.43 2.48 8.19
C TYR A 299 7.03 1.22 8.79
N HIS A 300 8.31 1.00 8.52
CA HIS A 300 9.01 -0.24 8.79
C HIS A 300 10.36 0.07 9.43
N LYS A 301 10.80 -0.82 10.33
CA LYS A 301 12.16 -0.81 10.83
C LYS A 301 13.00 -1.73 9.93
N ILE A 302 14.14 -1.26 9.48
CA ILE A 302 15.09 -2.08 8.72
C ILE A 302 15.68 -3.12 9.68
N GLU A 303 15.46 -4.40 9.37
CA GLU A 303 16.03 -5.52 10.14
C GLU A 303 17.45 -5.82 9.67
N ASP A 304 18.31 -6.24 10.61
CA ASP A 304 19.73 -6.57 10.32
C ASP A 304 19.88 -7.68 9.27
N THR A 305 18.89 -8.58 9.16
CA THR A 305 18.82 -9.68 8.20
C THR A 305 18.65 -9.20 6.75
N VAL A 306 18.03 -8.04 6.55
CA VAL A 306 17.87 -7.44 5.22
C VAL A 306 19.22 -6.89 4.74
N VAL A 307 20.09 -6.43 5.64
CA VAL A 307 21.33 -5.70 5.32
C VAL A 307 22.49 -6.62 4.92
N SER A 308 22.41 -7.95 5.06
CA SER A 308 23.52 -8.84 4.66
C SER A 308 23.72 -8.80 3.14
N ARG A 309 24.84 -8.22 2.70
CA ARG A 309 25.23 -7.99 1.29
C ARG A 309 25.11 -9.19 0.34
N ASP A 310 25.09 -10.41 0.87
CA ASP A 310 25.03 -11.64 0.07
C ASP A 310 23.60 -12.02 -0.36
N SER A 311 22.55 -11.47 0.28
CA SER A 311 21.14 -11.76 -0.08
C SER A 311 20.63 -10.94 -1.27
N TRP A 312 21.32 -9.85 -1.61
CA TRP A 312 20.82 -8.84 -2.58
C TRP A 312 20.97 -9.28 -4.04
N TRP A 313 21.87 -10.23 -4.30
CA TRP A 313 22.07 -10.81 -5.63
C TRP A 313 21.02 -11.88 -5.99
N LEU A 314 20.17 -12.27 -5.04
CA LEU A 314 19.14 -13.31 -5.25
C LEU A 314 17.78 -12.76 -5.69
N TYR A 315 17.60 -11.44 -5.75
CA TYR A 315 16.34 -10.80 -6.16
C TYR A 315 16.38 -10.17 -7.56
N THR A 316 17.49 -10.34 -8.27
CA THR A 316 17.54 -10.14 -9.72
C THR A 316 17.65 -11.51 -10.37
N VAL A 317 16.79 -11.79 -11.38
CA VAL A 317 16.61 -13.03 -12.19
C VAL A 317 15.32 -13.76 -11.74
N ASP A 318 14.26 -13.95 -12.54
CA ASP A 318 14.07 -13.98 -14.01
C ASP A 318 12.99 -13.01 -14.53
#